data_AF-A0A1X1NHC2-F1
#
_entry.id   AF-A0A1X1NHC2-F1
#
_cell.length_a   1.000
_cell.length_b   1.000
_cell.length_c   1.000
_cell.angle_alpha   90.00
_cell.angle_beta   90.00
_cell.angle_gamma   90.00
#
_symmetry.space_group_name_H-M   'P 1'
#
loop_
_entity.id
_entity.type
_entity.pdbx_description
1 polymer ?
#
loop_
_entity_poly.entity_id
_entity_poly.type
_entity_poly.pdbx_seq_one_letter_code
_entity_poly.pdbx_strand_id
1 'polypeptide(L)'
;MVTQMFKETREPEFSQAIEYISTRLAAEHSPENGYRRLPPEAKGHIRRISLFYDDVGKLVAHGVVEERLIIGSYGLNIVNMWDVLAPYVYRERMLTTKAMLYFEDLAARAKARPMAEVHAQIGLSECPP
;
A
#
# COMPACT_ATOMS: atom_id res chain seq x y z
N MET A 1 -5.51 16.66 -9.96
CA MET A 1 -5.25 15.82 -11.16
C MET A 1 -4.55 14.56 -10.70
N VAL A 2 -4.98 13.37 -11.16
CA VAL A 2 -4.47 12.05 -10.75
C VAL A 2 -2.93 11.97 -10.74
N THR A 3 -2.27 12.66 -11.67
CA THR A 3 -0.81 12.71 -11.78
C THR A 3 -0.08 13.31 -10.58
N GLN A 4 -0.75 14.13 -9.75
CA GLN A 4 -0.14 14.73 -8.56
C GLN A 4 0.05 13.68 -7.44
N MET A 5 -0.81 12.66 -7.33
CA MET A 5 -0.63 11.58 -6.35
C MET A 5 0.65 10.78 -6.64
N PHE A 6 0.95 10.53 -7.92
CA PHE A 6 2.17 9.82 -8.31
C PHE A 6 3.47 10.62 -8.09
N LYS A 7 3.38 11.90 -7.69
CA LYS A 7 4.57 12.64 -7.23
C LYS A 7 4.99 12.19 -5.84
N GLU A 8 4.04 11.80 -4.99
CA GLU A 8 4.33 11.42 -3.60
C GLU A 8 5.26 10.20 -3.53
N THR A 9 5.14 9.26 -4.47
CA THR A 9 6.06 8.10 -4.54
C THR A 9 7.49 8.47 -4.94
N ARG A 10 7.74 9.72 -5.34
CA ARG A 10 9.07 10.23 -5.72
C ARG A 10 9.73 11.00 -4.58
N GLU A 11 8.98 11.29 -3.52
CA GLU A 11 9.51 11.99 -2.36
C GLU A 11 10.33 11.02 -1.49
N PRO A 12 11.51 11.43 -0.98
CA PRO A 12 12.36 10.58 -0.15
C PRO A 12 11.63 9.96 1.05
N GLU A 13 10.69 10.70 1.63
CA GLU A 13 9.91 10.32 2.78
C GLU A 13 8.96 9.14 2.52
N PHE A 14 8.60 8.89 1.26
CA PHE A 14 7.81 7.73 0.87
C PHE A 14 8.66 6.46 0.88
N SER A 15 9.85 6.51 0.27
CA SER A 15 10.81 5.41 0.31
C SER A 15 11.26 5.08 1.72
N GLN A 16 11.52 6.10 2.55
CA GLN A 16 11.82 5.90 3.98
C GLN A 16 10.69 5.22 4.74
N ALA A 17 9.43 5.54 4.40
CA ALA A 17 8.29 4.88 5.03
C ALA A 17 8.16 3.41 4.60
N ILE A 18 8.39 3.09 3.32
CA ILE A 18 8.45 1.70 2.85
C ILE A 18 9.55 0.94 3.60
N GLU A 19 10.74 1.51 3.69
CA GLU A 19 11.88 0.88 4.38
C GLU A 19 11.57 0.63 5.86
N TYR A 20 11.09 1.65 6.58
CA TYR A 20 10.71 1.54 7.99
C TYR A 20 9.67 0.44 8.21
N ILE A 21 8.60 0.44 7.40
CA ILE A 21 7.52 -0.55 7.53
C ILE A 21 8.07 -1.96 7.25
N SER A 22 8.85 -2.12 6.19
CA SER A 22 9.35 -3.44 5.76
C SER A 22 10.37 -4.04 6.71
N THR A 23 11.17 -3.22 7.40
CA THR A 23 12.36 -3.69 8.12
C THR A 23 12.29 -3.52 9.64
N ARG A 24 11.57 -2.50 10.13
CA ARG A 24 11.60 -2.08 11.55
C ARG A 24 10.28 -2.26 12.27
N LEU A 25 9.15 -1.95 11.63
CA LEU A 25 7.85 -1.85 12.29
C LEU A 25 7.49 -3.10 13.13
N ALA A 26 7.55 -4.29 12.53
CA ALA A 26 7.18 -5.53 13.21
C ALA A 26 8.21 -5.98 14.27
N ALA A 27 9.48 -5.57 14.12
CA ALA A 27 10.52 -5.85 15.10
C ALA A 27 10.40 -4.96 16.34
N GLU A 28 9.95 -3.71 16.17
CA GLU A 28 9.90 -2.71 17.23
C GLU A 28 8.53 -2.64 17.93
N HIS A 29 7.44 -3.00 17.23
CA HIS A 29 6.08 -2.70 17.68
C HIS A 29 5.09 -3.84 17.47
N SER A 30 4.40 -4.24 18.54
CA SER A 30 3.30 -5.20 18.47
C SER A 30 2.01 -4.58 17.88
N PRO A 31 1.23 -5.33 17.07
CA PRO A 31 -0.04 -4.86 16.53
C PRO A 31 -1.19 -4.85 17.55
N GLU A 32 -1.02 -5.41 18.76
CA GLU A 32 -2.08 -5.64 19.77
C GLU A 32 -2.91 -4.41 20.15
N ASN A 33 -2.39 -3.22 19.95
CA ASN A 33 -3.04 -1.97 20.34
C ASN A 33 -3.55 -1.14 19.15
N GLY A 34 -3.48 -1.71 17.93
CA GLY A 34 -3.77 -0.99 16.69
C GLY A 34 -2.69 0.04 16.36
N TYR A 35 -2.68 0.51 15.10
CA TYR A 35 -1.64 1.43 14.66
C TYR A 35 -1.76 2.84 15.27
N ARG A 36 -2.96 3.27 15.72
CA ARG A 36 -3.14 4.65 16.22
C ARG A 36 -2.44 4.90 17.55
N ARG A 37 -2.20 3.84 18.33
CA ARG A 37 -1.51 3.89 19.63
C ARG A 37 0.01 3.78 19.54
N LEU A 38 0.54 3.57 18.34
CA LEU A 38 1.99 3.53 18.13
C LEU A 38 2.64 4.92 18.32
N PRO A 39 3.96 4.95 18.59
CA PRO A 39 4.72 6.19 18.66
C PRO A 39 4.56 7.07 17.41
N PRO A 40 4.76 8.39 17.51
CA PRO A 40 4.56 9.33 16.40
C PRO A 40 5.30 8.96 15.11
N GLU A 41 6.54 8.47 15.20
CA GLU A 41 7.36 8.05 14.05
C GLU A 41 6.68 6.91 13.27
N ALA A 42 6.44 5.77 13.93
CA ALA A 42 5.78 4.61 13.34
C ALA A 42 4.42 4.97 12.73
N LYS A 43 3.62 5.75 13.46
CA LYS A 43 2.31 6.21 12.99
C LYS A 43 2.42 7.12 11.77
N GLY A 44 3.47 7.94 11.67
CA GLY A 44 3.76 8.77 10.51
C GLY A 44 4.00 7.94 9.26
N HIS A 45 4.90 6.95 9.35
CA HIS A 45 5.20 6.03 8.24
C HIS A 45 3.98 5.22 7.81
N ILE A 46 3.24 4.63 8.77
CA ILE A 46 2.02 3.87 8.48
C ILE A 46 0.99 4.76 7.78
N ARG A 47 0.72 5.97 8.30
CA ARG A 47 -0.25 6.88 7.70
C ARG A 47 0.12 7.27 6.28
N ARG A 48 1.39 7.58 6.01
CA ARG A 48 1.85 7.94 4.66
C ARG A 48 1.54 6.83 3.66
N ILE A 49 1.95 5.59 3.94
CA ILE A 49 1.74 4.47 3.02
C ILE A 49 0.27 4.06 2.93
N SER A 50 -0.40 3.92 4.07
CA SER A 50 -1.79 3.46 4.09
C SER A 50 -2.77 4.46 3.48
N LEU A 51 -2.59 5.77 3.71
CA LEU A 51 -3.46 6.78 3.07
C LEU A 51 -3.19 6.89 1.57
N PHE A 52 -1.93 6.83 1.15
CA PHE A 52 -1.60 6.82 -0.27
C PHE A 52 -2.29 5.66 -1.01
N TYR A 53 -2.14 4.43 -0.52
CA TYR A 53 -2.77 3.28 -1.17
C TYR A 53 -4.30 3.23 -0.98
N ASP A 54 -4.85 3.78 0.10
CA ASP A 54 -6.30 3.92 0.27
C ASP A 54 -6.87 4.92 -0.75
N ASP A 55 -6.17 6.03 -1.03
CA ASP A 55 -6.56 7.00 -2.05
C ASP A 55 -6.43 6.45 -3.47
N VAL A 56 -5.34 5.73 -3.78
CA VAL A 56 -5.20 5.00 -5.05
C VAL A 56 -6.32 3.95 -5.19
N GLY A 57 -6.61 3.21 -4.13
CA GLY A 57 -7.68 2.21 -4.11
C GLY A 57 -9.05 2.81 -4.39
N LYS A 58 -9.35 4.02 -3.87
CA LYS A 58 -10.58 4.75 -4.21
C LYS A 58 -10.65 5.01 -5.71
N LEU A 59 -9.58 5.54 -6.29
CA LEU A 59 -9.57 5.86 -7.72
C LEU A 59 -9.79 4.63 -8.60
N VAL A 60 -9.20 3.49 -8.23
CA VAL A 60 -9.41 2.21 -8.92
C VAL A 60 -10.83 1.70 -8.74
N ALA A 61 -11.34 1.67 -7.50
CA ALA A 61 -12.67 1.17 -7.19
C ALA A 61 -13.80 1.96 -7.86
N HIS A 62 -13.58 3.26 -8.08
CA HIS A 62 -14.52 4.16 -8.77
C HIS A 62 -14.26 4.29 -10.28
N GLY A 63 -13.33 3.50 -10.84
CA GLY A 63 -13.04 3.49 -12.29
C GLY A 63 -12.39 4.78 -12.82
N VAL A 64 -11.87 5.63 -11.94
CA VAL A 64 -11.18 6.88 -12.31
C VAL A 64 -9.78 6.57 -12.86
N VAL A 65 -9.15 5.51 -12.36
CA VAL A 65 -7.85 5.01 -12.84
C VAL A 65 -7.97 3.55 -13.20
N GLU A 66 -7.36 3.17 -14.33
CA GLU A 66 -7.33 1.79 -14.77
C GLU A 66 -6.59 0.89 -13.76
N GLU A 67 -7.24 -0.18 -13.33
CA GLU A 67 -6.67 -1.16 -12.40
C GLU A 67 -5.36 -1.76 -12.90
N ARG A 68 -5.28 -2.12 -14.19
CA ARG A 68 -4.07 -2.70 -14.79
C ARG A 68 -2.88 -1.74 -14.72
N LEU A 69 -3.10 -0.44 -14.92
CA LEU A 69 -2.05 0.57 -14.77
C LEU A 69 -1.47 0.56 -13.35
N ILE A 70 -2.34 0.53 -12.33
CA ILE A 70 -1.92 0.55 -10.92
C ILE A 70 -1.23 -0.77 -10.53
N ILE A 71 -1.83 -1.92 -10.83
CA ILE A 71 -1.26 -3.22 -10.49
C ILE A 71 0.06 -3.45 -11.23
N GLY A 72 0.13 -3.10 -12.51
CA GLY A 72 1.35 -3.21 -13.31
C GLY A 72 2.47 -2.27 -12.84
N SER A 73 2.16 -1.18 -12.13
CA SER A 73 3.16 -0.24 -11.61
C SER A 73 3.56 -0.52 -10.16
N TYR A 74 2.61 -0.91 -9.31
CA TYR A 74 2.79 -0.97 -7.85
C TYR A 74 2.39 -2.30 -7.21
N GLY A 75 1.95 -3.30 -7.99
CA GLY A 75 1.31 -4.52 -7.47
C GLY A 75 2.09 -5.21 -6.37
N LEU A 76 3.40 -5.43 -6.57
CA LEU A 76 4.25 -6.04 -5.55
C LEU A 76 4.32 -5.21 -4.25
N ASN A 77 4.52 -3.89 -4.36
CA ASN A 77 4.59 -3.02 -3.19
C ASN A 77 3.25 -2.89 -2.47
N ILE A 78 2.13 -2.86 -3.19
CA ILE A 78 0.78 -2.86 -2.60
C ILE A 78 0.62 -4.10 -1.71
N VAL A 79 0.96 -5.28 -2.25
CA VAL A 79 0.85 -6.56 -1.53
C VAL A 79 1.77 -6.58 -0.31
N ASN A 80 3.06 -6.26 -0.50
CA ASN A 80 4.05 -6.27 0.58
C ASN A 80 3.66 -5.32 1.72
N MET A 81 3.22 -4.10 1.39
CA MET A 81 2.83 -3.11 2.39
C MET A 81 1.55 -3.52 3.11
N TRP A 82 0.58 -4.09 2.40
CA TRP A 82 -0.63 -4.59 3.03
C TRP A 82 -0.32 -5.72 4.00
N ASP A 83 0.51 -6.70 3.61
CA ASP A 83 0.79 -7.87 4.44
C ASP A 83 1.45 -7.50 5.78
N VAL A 84 2.34 -6.50 5.77
CA VAL A 84 2.93 -5.98 7.01
C VAL A 84 1.92 -5.18 7.85
N LEU A 85 1.09 -4.36 7.20
CA LEU A 85 0.18 -3.44 7.91
C LEU A 85 -1.14 -4.09 8.36
N ALA A 86 -1.56 -5.18 7.71
CA ALA A 86 -2.85 -5.83 7.94
C ALA A 86 -3.09 -6.19 9.42
N PRO A 87 -2.14 -6.77 10.18
CA PRO A 87 -2.35 -7.05 11.60
C PRO A 87 -2.70 -5.79 12.43
N TYR A 88 -2.02 -4.67 12.16
CA TYR A 88 -2.25 -3.41 12.86
C TYR A 88 -3.61 -2.78 12.47
N VAL A 89 -3.97 -2.87 11.19
CA VAL A 89 -5.25 -2.37 10.67
C VAL A 89 -6.42 -3.20 11.20
N TYR A 90 -6.32 -4.52 11.15
CA TYR A 90 -7.36 -5.41 11.67
C TYR A 90 -7.57 -5.19 13.16
N ARG A 91 -6.49 -5.02 13.94
CA ARG A 91 -6.63 -4.72 15.35
C ARG A 91 -7.28 -3.36 15.59
N GLU A 92 -6.93 -2.34 14.82
CA GLU A 92 -7.58 -1.02 14.90
C GLU A 92 -9.08 -1.09 14.59
N ARG A 93 -9.50 -1.93 13.64
CA ARG A 93 -10.92 -2.14 13.29
C ARG A 93 -11.72 -2.87 14.37
N MET A 94 -11.06 -3.62 15.25
CA MET A 94 -11.72 -4.18 16.44
C MET A 94 -11.92 -3.12 17.53
N LEU A 95 -11.06 -2.10 17.57
CA LEU A 95 -11.07 -1.05 18.58
C LEU A 95 -11.89 0.18 18.14
N THR A 96 -12.07 0.38 16.83
CA THR A 96 -12.71 1.55 16.22
C THR A 96 -13.50 1.16 14.95
N THR A 97 -13.84 2.12 14.07
CA THR A 97 -14.54 1.85 12.79
C THR A 97 -13.62 1.28 11.70
N LYS A 98 -14.22 0.86 10.57
CA LYS A 98 -13.50 0.32 9.40
C LYS A 98 -12.48 1.33 8.83
N ALA A 99 -11.19 1.14 9.12
CA ALA A 99 -10.09 1.89 8.54
C ALA A 99 -9.53 1.21 7.28
N MET A 100 -9.04 1.97 6.29
CA MET A 100 -8.27 1.50 5.13
C MET A 100 -8.96 0.43 4.26
N LEU A 101 -10.26 0.61 3.95
CA LEU A 101 -11.01 -0.36 3.16
C LEU A 101 -10.56 -0.42 1.70
N TYR A 102 -10.22 0.73 1.11
CA TYR A 102 -9.84 0.78 -0.29
C TYR A 102 -8.41 0.26 -0.49
N PHE A 103 -7.54 0.44 0.50
CA PHE A 103 -6.21 -0.18 0.47
C PHE A 103 -6.32 -1.71 0.53
N GLU A 104 -7.16 -2.25 1.44
CA GLU A 104 -7.40 -3.70 1.51
C GLU A 104 -7.97 -4.27 0.21
N ASP A 105 -8.98 -3.61 -0.37
CA ASP A 105 -9.57 -4.01 -1.65
C ASP A 105 -8.51 -3.97 -2.78
N LEU A 106 -7.70 -2.91 -2.84
CA LEU A 106 -6.61 -2.79 -3.79
C LEU A 106 -5.57 -3.91 -3.63
N ALA A 107 -5.22 -4.25 -2.40
CA ALA A 107 -4.30 -5.36 -2.12
C ALA A 107 -4.90 -6.72 -2.51
N ALA A 108 -6.19 -6.94 -2.25
CA ALA A 108 -6.88 -8.15 -2.69
C ALA A 108 -6.88 -8.28 -4.22
N ARG A 109 -7.14 -7.19 -4.96
CA ARG A 109 -7.05 -7.17 -6.43
C ARG A 109 -5.63 -7.46 -6.91
N ALA A 110 -4.61 -6.85 -6.29
CA ALA A 110 -3.21 -7.06 -6.63
C ALA A 110 -2.73 -8.49 -6.35
N LYS A 111 -3.27 -9.16 -5.31
CA LYS A 111 -3.03 -10.59 -5.07
C LYS A 111 -3.73 -11.49 -6.10
N ALA A 112 -4.95 -11.13 -6.50
CA ALA A 112 -5.74 -11.90 -7.45
C ALA A 112 -5.23 -11.79 -8.91
N ARG A 113 -4.57 -10.67 -9.24
CA ARG A 113 -3.91 -10.45 -10.53
C ARG A 113 -2.46 -10.01 -10.29
N PRO A 114 -1.51 -10.94 -10.17
CA PRO A 114 -0.11 -10.61 -9.96
C PRO A 114 0.45 -9.65 -11.02
N MET A 115 1.36 -8.79 -10.60
CA MET A 115 2.03 -7.79 -11.45
C MET A 115 2.65 -8.40 -12.72
N ALA A 116 3.27 -9.57 -12.61
CA ALA A 116 3.88 -10.28 -13.73
C ALA A 116 2.86 -10.67 -14.81
N GLU A 117 1.63 -11.04 -14.43
CA GLU A 117 0.57 -11.32 -15.40
C GLU A 117 0.15 -10.06 -16.15
N VAL A 118 0.06 -8.92 -15.46
CA VAL A 118 -0.24 -7.63 -16.09
C VAL A 118 0.87 -7.24 -17.07
N HIS A 119 2.14 -7.41 -16.69
CA HIS A 119 3.29 -7.14 -17.55
C HIS A 119 3.26 -7.97 -18.83
N ALA A 120 2.97 -9.26 -18.71
CA ALA A 120 2.81 -10.16 -19.86
C ALA A 120 1.64 -9.73 -20.77
N GLN A 121 0.50 -9.35 -20.20
CA GLN A 121 -0.69 -8.95 -20.96
C GLN A 121 -0.48 -7.67 -21.79
N ILE A 122 0.31 -6.72 -21.29
CA ILE A 122 0.58 -5.46 -22.00
C ILE A 122 1.86 -5.50 -22.83
N GLY A 123 2.57 -6.64 -22.85
CA GLY A 123 3.75 -6.86 -23.68
C GLY A 123 5.01 -6.10 -23.22
N LEU A 124 5.18 -5.88 -21.90
CA LEU A 124 6.46 -5.34 -21.40
C LEU A 124 7.59 -6.33 -21.67
N SER A 125 8.76 -5.81 -22.03
CA SER A 125 9.96 -6.60 -22.30
C SER A 125 11.01 -6.36 -21.23
N GLU A 126 11.74 -7.41 -20.84
CA GLU A 126 12.88 -7.30 -19.95
C GLU A 126 14.13 -6.86 -20.72
N CYS A 127 14.89 -5.94 -20.14
CA CYS A 127 16.22 -5.60 -20.65
C CYS A 127 17.21 -6.63 -20.09
N PRO A 128 17.97 -7.37 -20.92
CA PRO A 128 18.98 -8.29 -20.42
C PRO A 128 20.07 -7.54 -19.64
N PRO A 129 20.72 -8.22 -18.66
CA PRO A 129 21.74 -7.63 -17.80
C PRO A 129 23.00 -7.18 -18.55
#